data_AF-A0A914GZ97-F1
#
_entry.id   AF-A0A914GZ97-F1
#
_cell.length_a   1.000
_cell.length_b   1.000
_cell.length_c   1.000
_cell.angle_alpha   90.00
_cell.angle_beta   90.00
_cell.angle_gamma   90.00
#
_symmetry.space_group_name_H-M   'P 1'
#
loop_
_entity.id
_entity.type
_entity.pdbx_description
1 polymer ?
#
loop_
_entity_poly.entity_id
_entity_poly.type
_entity_poly.pdbx_seq_one_letter_code
_entity_poly.pdbx_strand_id
1 'polypeptide(L)'
;MEPLKMEFGNSIDPVNFIICLWDYPSADIVPFELKKNLTGERLNLRRFNRDNWLLVRCPIERDEAKWANWEKEAAKWDWNRQRNLIQIDFKDGDIGDGL
;
A
#
# COMPACT_ATOMS: atom_id res chain seq x y z
N MET A 1 -3.70 -4.50 10.80
CA MET A 1 -3.29 -5.01 9.47
C MET A 1 -3.90 -6.37 9.08
N GLU A 2 -4.31 -7.22 10.01
CA GLU A 2 -4.90 -8.54 9.68
C GLU A 2 -6.16 -8.50 8.79
N PRO A 3 -7.12 -7.56 8.97
CA PRO A 3 -8.29 -7.48 8.09
C PRO A 3 -7.93 -7.25 6.61
N LEU A 4 -6.89 -6.43 6.33
CA LEU A 4 -6.39 -6.20 4.97
C LEU A 4 -5.78 -7.48 4.37
N LYS A 5 -5.00 -8.22 5.17
CA LYS A 5 -4.41 -9.49 4.73
C LYS A 5 -5.49 -10.51 4.37
N MET A 6 -6.55 -10.56 5.18
CA MET A 6 -7.71 -11.43 4.96
C MET A 6 -8.49 -11.03 3.70
N GLU A 7 -8.76 -9.73 3.51
CA GLU A 7 -9.43 -9.22 2.30
C GLU A 7 -8.63 -9.59 1.04
N PHE A 8 -7.31 -9.36 1.04
CA PHE A 8 -6.46 -9.73 -0.09
C PHE A 8 -6.52 -11.23 -0.40
N GLY A 9 -6.59 -12.08 0.63
CA GLY A 9 -6.80 -13.52 0.48
C GLY A 9 -8.12 -13.85 -0.22
N ASN A 10 -9.19 -13.13 0.10
CA ASN A 10 -10.54 -13.36 -0.43
C ASN A 10 -10.80 -12.70 -1.79
N SER A 11 -10.06 -11.65 -2.16
CA SER A 11 -10.20 -10.93 -3.42
C SER A 11 -9.97 -11.85 -4.63
N ILE A 12 -10.94 -11.94 -5.53
CA ILE A 12 -10.83 -12.73 -6.78
C ILE A 12 -10.44 -11.89 -7.99
N ASP A 13 -10.80 -10.61 -7.96
CA ASP A 13 -10.50 -9.68 -9.04
C ASP A 13 -9.06 -9.16 -8.91
N PRO A 14 -8.26 -9.23 -9.99
CA PRO A 14 -6.91 -8.70 -9.98
C PRO A 14 -6.94 -7.17 -10.05
N VAL A 15 -6.32 -6.51 -9.09
CA VAL A 15 -6.22 -5.04 -9.05
C VAL A 15 -4.81 -4.60 -8.68
N ASN A 16 -4.38 -3.49 -9.27
CA ASN A 16 -3.03 -2.96 -9.09
C ASN A 16 -3.10 -1.58 -8.49
N PHE A 17 -2.39 -1.36 -7.38
CA PHE A 17 -2.31 -0.05 -6.76
C PHE A 17 -0.99 0.13 -6.01
N ILE A 18 -0.63 1.40 -5.83
CA ILE A 18 0.45 1.86 -4.97
C ILE A 18 -0.16 2.92 -4.07
N ILE A 19 -0.21 2.64 -2.77
CA ILE A 19 -0.68 3.58 -1.76
C ILE A 19 0.54 4.04 -0.95
N CYS A 20 0.72 5.36 -0.87
CA CYS A 20 1.73 5.97 -0.03
C CYS A 20 1.10 6.38 1.31
N LEU A 21 1.69 5.92 2.42
CA LEU A 21 1.28 6.27 3.77
C LEU A 21 2.36 7.18 4.36
N TRP A 22 2.00 8.42 4.67
CA TRP A 22 2.88 9.43 5.26
C TRP A 22 2.70 9.47 6.79
N ASP A 23 3.80 9.65 7.51
CA ASP A 23 3.84 9.93 8.95
C ASP A 23 3.01 8.95 9.80
N TYR A 24 3.22 7.65 9.58
CA TYR A 24 2.61 6.60 10.39
C TYR A 24 3.64 5.97 11.33
N PRO A 25 3.92 6.53 12.53
CA PRO A 25 4.74 5.88 13.53
C PRO A 25 3.86 5.28 14.63
N SER A 26 2.90 4.40 14.32
CA SER A 26 2.47 3.44 15.34
C SER A 26 3.53 2.36 15.41
N ALA A 27 4.01 2.02 16.61
CA ALA A 27 4.96 0.91 16.82
C ALA A 27 4.45 -0.45 16.27
N ASP A 28 3.15 -0.55 15.99
CA ASP A 28 2.47 -1.78 15.60
C ASP A 28 2.43 -2.05 14.08
N ILE A 29 2.93 -1.12 13.24
CA ILE A 29 3.06 -1.40 11.80
C ILE A 29 4.36 -2.11 11.50
N VAL A 30 4.21 -3.38 11.15
CA VAL A 30 5.32 -4.26 10.74
C VAL A 30 5.24 -4.48 9.23
N PRO A 31 6.38 -4.39 8.49
CA PRO A 31 6.43 -4.76 7.08
C PRO A 31 5.95 -6.19 6.86
N PHE A 32 5.30 -6.45 5.72
CA PHE A 32 4.92 -7.81 5.33
C PHE A 32 4.84 -7.97 3.82
N GLU A 33 4.92 -9.21 3.37
CA GLU A 33 4.68 -9.60 1.98
C GLU A 33 3.75 -10.81 1.95
N LEU A 34 2.71 -10.74 1.13
CA LEU A 34 1.80 -11.83 0.84
C LEU A 34 1.82 -12.10 -0.66
N LYS A 35 1.86 -13.37 -1.03
CA LYS A 35 1.79 -13.83 -2.43
C LYS A 35 0.58 -14.72 -2.59
N LYS A 36 -0.20 -14.44 -3.64
CA LYS A 36 -1.35 -15.24 -4.03
C LYS A 36 -1.08 -15.86 -5.39
N ASN A 37 -0.57 -17.09 -5.37
CA ASN A 37 -0.21 -17.81 -6.60
C ASN A 37 -1.41 -18.10 -7.50
N LEU A 38 -2.63 -18.18 -6.94
CA LEU A 38 -3.86 -18.41 -7.70
C LEU A 38 -4.21 -17.26 -8.64
N THR A 39 -4.07 -16.01 -8.18
CA THR A 39 -4.32 -14.82 -9.01
C THR A 39 -3.05 -14.25 -9.64
N GLY A 40 -1.88 -14.79 -9.26
CA GLY A 40 -0.59 -14.29 -9.71
C GLY A 40 -0.25 -12.92 -9.15
N GLU A 41 -0.80 -12.55 -7.98
CA GLU A 41 -0.62 -11.23 -7.35
C GLU A 41 0.22 -11.30 -6.07
N ARG A 42 0.80 -10.17 -5.69
CA ARG A 42 1.43 -9.95 -4.39
C ARG A 42 0.94 -8.65 -3.77
N LEU A 43 0.81 -8.66 -2.45
CA LEU A 43 0.56 -7.49 -1.61
C LEU A 43 1.75 -7.32 -0.67
N ASN A 44 2.40 -6.15 -0.73
CA ASN A 44 3.55 -5.85 0.12
C ASN A 44 3.36 -4.51 0.82
N LEU A 45 3.60 -4.49 2.13
CA LEU A 45 3.80 -3.27 2.90
C LEU A 45 5.28 -3.18 3.26
N ARG A 46 5.93 -2.08 2.87
CA ARG A 46 7.32 -1.83 3.23
C ARG A 46 7.61 -0.35 3.46
N ARG A 47 8.62 -0.09 4.27
CA ARG A 47 9.17 1.25 4.44
C ARG A 47 9.89 1.67 3.17
N PHE A 48 9.55 2.83 2.62
CA PHE A 48 10.18 3.36 1.40
C PHE A 48 11.26 4.38 1.71
N ASN A 49 11.01 5.30 2.65
CA ASN A 49 12.01 6.25 3.14
C ASN A 49 11.79 6.54 4.63
N ARG A 50 12.33 7.66 5.15
CA ARG A 50 12.19 8.01 6.57
C ARG A 50 10.73 8.12 6.99
N ASP A 51 9.91 8.76 6.15
CA ASP A 51 8.58 9.27 6.50
C ASP A 51 7.45 8.57 5.73
N ASN A 52 7.79 7.82 4.67
CA ASN A 52 6.84 7.16 3.78
C ASN A 52 6.93 5.63 3.83
N TRP A 53 5.75 5.02 3.90
CA TRP A 53 5.53 3.60 3.66
C TRP A 53 4.76 3.40 2.36
N LEU A 54 5.01 2.29 1.68
CA LEU A 54 4.30 1.91 0.48
C LEU A 54 3.55 0.60 0.72
N LEU A 55 2.25 0.64 0.46
CA LEU A 55 1.41 -0.54 0.31
C LEU A 55 1.18 -0.78 -1.18
N VAL A 56 1.71 -1.89 -1.70
CA VAL A 56 1.76 -2.19 -3.12
C VAL A 56 1.05 -3.50 -3.39
N ARG A 57 -0.02 -3.46 -4.20
CA ARG A 57 -0.64 -4.64 -4.81
C ARG A 57 -0.30 -4.68 -6.28
N CYS A 58 0.29 -5.77 -6.73
CA CYS A 58 0.80 -5.89 -8.10
C CYS A 58 0.87 -7.36 -8.55
N PRO A 59 1.06 -7.62 -9.87
CA PRO A 59 1.36 -8.96 -10.34
C PRO A 59 2.72 -9.43 -9.80
N ILE A 60 2.85 -10.73 -9.57
CA ILE A 60 4.11 -11.39 -9.17
C ILE A 60 5.14 -11.22 -10.28
N GLU A 61 4.72 -11.47 -11.53
CA GLU A 61 5.54 -11.21 -12.71
C GLU A 61 5.31 -9.77 -13.17
N ARG A 62 6.28 -8.90 -12.87
CA ARG A 62 6.20 -7.48 -13.21
C ARG A 62 7.54 -6.92 -13.66
N ASP A 63 7.49 -5.87 -14.46
CA ASP A 63 8.66 -5.06 -14.81
C ASP A 63 9.10 -4.23 -13.59
N GLU A 64 10.15 -4.66 -12.90
CA GLU A 64 10.63 -4.00 -11.69
C GLU A 64 11.11 -2.57 -11.94
N ALA A 65 11.64 -2.24 -13.13
CA ALA A 65 12.07 -0.88 -13.45
C ALA A 65 10.86 0.05 -13.59
N LYS A 66 9.82 -0.42 -14.28
CA LYS A 66 8.55 0.31 -14.42
C LYS A 66 7.89 0.53 -13.05
N TRP A 67 7.84 -0.49 -12.21
CA TRP A 67 7.27 -0.38 -10.87
C TRP A 67 8.08 0.49 -9.94
N ALA A 68 9.41 0.42 -9.98
CA ALA A 68 10.27 1.32 -9.21
C ALA A 68 10.03 2.80 -9.58
N ASN A 69 9.80 3.09 -10.86
CA ASN A 69 9.43 4.44 -11.29
C ASN A 69 8.06 4.86 -10.73
N TRP A 70 7.05 4.01 -10.81
CA TRP A 70 5.72 4.32 -10.25
C TRP A 70 5.72 4.48 -8.73
N GLU A 71 6.46 3.63 -8.01
CA GLU A 71 6.63 3.73 -6.56
C GLU A 71 7.32 5.04 -6.17
N LYS A 72 8.34 5.46 -6.94
CA LYS A 72 8.99 6.76 -6.76
C LYS A 72 8.05 7.92 -7.03
N GLU A 73 7.23 7.86 -8.08
CA GLU A 73 6.25 8.92 -8.37
C GLU A 73 5.12 8.98 -7.34
N ALA A 74 4.68 7.85 -6.80
CA ALA A 74 3.70 7.80 -5.71
C ALA A 74 4.25 8.37 -4.40
N ALA A 75 5.53 8.13 -4.11
CA ALA A 75 6.21 8.68 -2.93
C ALA A 75 6.68 10.13 -3.10
N LYS A 76 6.86 10.60 -4.34
CA LYS A 76 7.14 12.01 -4.66
C LYS A 76 5.88 12.82 -4.45
N TRP A 77 5.78 13.27 -3.23
CA TRP A 77 4.72 14.14 -2.76
C TRP A 77 4.93 15.57 -3.29
N ASP A 78 4.31 15.92 -4.42
CA ASP A 78 4.22 17.32 -4.87
C ASP A 78 2.80 17.84 -4.60
N TRP A 79 2.60 18.41 -3.40
CA TRP A 79 1.35 18.98 -2.88
C TRP A 79 0.65 19.91 -3.88
N ASN A 80 1.38 20.48 -4.84
CA ASN A 80 0.90 21.55 -5.70
C ASN A 80 0.46 21.10 -7.10
N ARG A 81 0.64 19.83 -7.49
CA ARG A 81 0.56 19.43 -8.92
C ARG A 81 -0.24 18.18 -9.28
N GLN A 82 -0.71 17.38 -8.33
CA GLN A 82 -1.46 16.16 -8.67
C GLN A 82 -2.98 16.40 -8.70
N ARG A 83 -3.60 16.29 -9.88
CA ARG A 83 -5.06 16.42 -10.08
C ARG A 83 -5.86 15.13 -9.79
N ASN A 84 -5.19 14.02 -9.53
CA ASN A 84 -5.80 12.69 -9.29
C ASN A 84 -5.36 12.13 -7.93
N LEU A 85 -5.58 12.90 -6.85
CA LEU A 85 -5.25 12.49 -5.49
C LEU A 85 -6.54 12.30 -4.69
N ILE A 86 -6.68 11.16 -4.03
CA ILE A 86 -7.69 10.93 -2.99
C ILE A 86 -6.94 10.97 -1.66
N GLN A 87 -7.10 12.06 -0.91
CA GLN A 87 -6.63 12.13 0.47
C GLN A 87 -7.71 11.54 1.38
N ILE A 88 -7.35 10.48 2.10
CA ILE A 88 -8.20 9.85 3.10
C ILE A 88 -7.54 10.15 4.45
N ASP A 89 -8.19 11.00 5.23
CA ASP A 89 -7.78 11.29 6.59
C ASP A 89 -8.47 10.29 7.52
N PHE A 90 -7.70 9.56 8.31
CA PHE A 90 -8.21 8.66 9.33
C PHE A 90 -7.94 9.33 10.68
N LYS A 91 -8.99 9.65 11.44
CA LYS A 91 -8.79 10.16 12.80
C LYS A 91 -8.33 9.02 13.69
N ASP A 92 -7.65 9.36 14.79
CA ASP A 92 -7.16 8.36 15.77
C ASP A 92 -8.26 7.41 16.28
N GLY A 93 -9.53 7.84 16.25
CA GLY A 93 -10.69 7.01 16.61
C GLY A 93 -11.24 6.10 15.50
N ASP A 94 -10.80 6.28 14.25
CA ASP A 94 -11.25 5.51 13.08
C ASP A 94 -10.37 4.27 12.83
N ILE A 95 -9.24 4.15 13.53
CA ILE A 95 -8.30 3.03 13.44
C ILE A 95 -8.25 2.33 14.81
N GLY A 96 -9.28 1.54 15.09
CA GLY A 96 -9.40 0.75 16.31
C GLY A 96 -10.57 -0.22 16.22
N ASP A 97 -10.46 -1.33 16.93
CA ASP A 97 -11.35 -2.49 16.92
C ASP A 97 -12.79 -2.09 17.25
N GLY A 98 -13.58 -1.89 16.18
CA GLY A 98 -15.01 -1.65 16.24
C GLY A 98 -15.75 -2.84 16.85
N LEU A 99 -15.73 -2.91 18.18
CA LEU A 99 -16.78 -3.53 18.98
C LEU A 99 -17.99 -2.59 19.05
#